data_AF-A0A9E0GJZ9-F1
#
_entry.id   AF-A0A9E0GJZ9-F1
#
_cell.length_a   1.000
_cell.length_b   1.000
_cell.length_c   1.000
_cell.angle_alpha   90.00
_cell.angle_beta   90.00
_cell.angle_gamma   90.00
#
_symmetry.space_group_name_H-M   'P 1'
#
loop_
_entity.id
_entity.type
_entity.pdbx_description
1 polymer ?
#
loop_
_entity_poly.entity_id
_entity_poly.type
_entity_poly.pdbx_seq_one_letter_code
_entity_poly.pdbx_strand_id
1 'polypeptide(L)'
;GEGVTGDAPQEAPPVQVEVAPPAPVDPLTLVWQGLTPGYYQASPLPAQGLAMYYNPNVFERVLEFRRSAGNVTECPECIGYVALLRRGDVDRRVWLRREGKPAEGPFWVIDVAGKNHVGQLLERGWVVDVDYATAMRWGMNRPLSVTVLDTPTPEEFESSLSLPLNWNAAPVPAENFNWPSASMDAYFGDAETLH
;
A
#
# COMPACT_ATOMS: atom_id res chain seq x y z
N GLY A 1 -9.82 13.79 -85.20
CA GLY A 1 -8.62 13.90 -84.37
C GLY A 1 -8.90 14.96 -83.34
N GLU A 2 -9.11 14.60 -82.07
CA GLU A 2 -8.09 14.15 -81.10
C GLU A 2 -7.15 15.28 -80.67
N GLY A 3 -7.08 15.51 -79.36
CA GLY A 3 -6.17 16.47 -78.72
C GLY A 3 -6.58 16.81 -77.30
N VAL A 4 -6.51 15.81 -76.41
CA VAL A 4 -6.77 15.88 -74.96
C VAL A 4 -5.78 16.82 -74.27
N THR A 5 -6.27 17.83 -73.53
CA THR A 5 -5.50 18.57 -72.54
C THR A 5 -5.39 17.74 -71.27
N GLY A 6 -4.19 17.21 -70.99
CA GLY A 6 -3.90 16.52 -69.73
C GLY A 6 -3.65 17.54 -68.61
N ASP A 7 -4.55 17.59 -67.64
CA ASP A 7 -4.30 18.20 -66.35
C ASP A 7 -3.45 17.24 -65.51
N ALA A 8 -2.30 17.72 -65.02
CA ALA A 8 -1.46 16.97 -64.09
C ALA A 8 -2.09 16.97 -62.69
N PRO A 9 -2.00 15.88 -61.91
CA PRO A 9 -2.48 15.88 -60.53
C PRO A 9 -1.57 16.77 -59.68
N GLN A 10 -2.14 17.81 -59.08
CA GLN A 10 -1.46 18.65 -58.12
C GLN A 10 -1.30 17.88 -56.80
N GLU A 11 -0.06 17.52 -56.46
CA GLU A 11 0.30 16.81 -55.23
C GLU A 11 0.00 17.71 -54.02
N ALA A 12 -0.85 17.23 -53.10
CA ALA A 12 -1.18 17.98 -51.89
C ALA A 12 0.05 18.08 -50.97
N PRO A 13 0.27 19.21 -50.29
CA PRO A 13 1.41 19.37 -49.40
C PRO A 13 1.32 18.40 -48.21
N PRO A 14 2.45 17.88 -47.71
CA PRO A 14 2.46 16.96 -46.58
C PRO A 14 1.93 17.65 -45.32
N VAL A 15 0.90 17.05 -44.70
CA VAL A 15 0.39 17.45 -43.39
C VAL A 15 1.47 17.20 -42.35
N GLN A 16 2.10 18.26 -41.88
CA GLN A 16 3.02 18.23 -40.74
C GLN A 16 2.17 17.97 -39.49
N VAL A 17 2.15 16.73 -38.99
CA VAL A 17 1.56 16.43 -37.70
C VAL A 17 2.53 16.96 -36.64
N GLU A 18 2.26 18.15 -36.14
CA GLU A 18 2.97 18.70 -34.98
C GLU A 18 2.63 17.82 -33.77
N VAL A 19 3.56 16.93 -33.44
CA VAL A 19 3.45 16.07 -32.26
C VAL A 19 3.54 16.98 -31.05
N ALA A 20 2.40 17.24 -30.41
CA ALA A 20 2.34 18.00 -29.18
C ALA A 20 3.35 17.39 -28.17
N PRO A 21 4.14 18.22 -27.46
CA PRO A 21 5.06 17.72 -26.46
C PRO A 21 4.28 16.91 -25.42
N PRO A 22 4.83 15.78 -24.94
CA PRO A 22 4.17 14.97 -23.92
C PRO A 22 3.86 15.87 -22.71
N ALA A 23 2.66 15.71 -22.16
CA ALA A 23 2.28 16.43 -20.95
C ALA A 23 3.34 16.21 -19.86
N PRO A 24 3.63 17.22 -19.02
CA PRO A 24 4.57 17.07 -17.92
C PRO A 24 4.09 15.94 -17.02
N VAL A 25 4.87 14.87 -16.95
CA VAL A 25 4.66 13.78 -16.00
C VAL A 25 4.92 14.31 -14.60
N ASP A 26 3.93 14.18 -13.71
CA ASP A 26 4.10 14.49 -12.31
C ASP A 26 5.26 13.64 -11.75
N PRO A 27 6.34 14.25 -11.22
CA PRO A 27 7.50 13.52 -10.71
C PRO A 27 7.13 12.50 -9.63
N LEU A 28 6.02 12.67 -8.90
CA LEU A 28 5.54 11.71 -7.90
C LEU A 28 5.00 10.41 -8.54
N THR A 29 4.50 10.48 -9.78
CA THR A 29 3.98 9.32 -10.53
C THR A 29 5.10 8.36 -10.98
N LEU A 30 6.36 8.81 -10.95
CA LEU A 30 7.52 8.02 -11.39
C LEU A 30 8.28 7.34 -10.23
N VAL A 31 8.00 7.69 -8.97
CA VAL A 31 8.79 7.18 -7.83
C VAL A 31 8.72 5.66 -7.72
N TRP A 32 7.56 5.05 -7.97
CA TRP A 32 7.41 3.59 -7.89
C TRP A 32 8.25 2.82 -8.94
N GLN A 33 8.54 3.45 -10.09
CA GLN A 33 9.36 2.85 -11.15
C GLN A 33 10.85 2.82 -10.77
N GLY A 34 11.29 3.76 -9.93
CA GLY A 34 12.67 3.86 -9.45
C GLY A 34 12.97 3.01 -8.22
N LEU A 35 11.98 2.31 -7.64
CA LEU A 35 12.20 1.47 -6.47
C LEU A 35 13.16 0.32 -6.76
N THR A 36 14.03 0.04 -5.79
CA THR A 36 14.88 -1.17 -5.80
C THR A 36 14.76 -1.87 -4.45
N PRO A 37 14.33 -3.14 -4.38
CA PRO A 37 13.54 -3.89 -5.38
C PRO A 37 12.33 -3.11 -5.92
N GLY A 38 11.81 -3.46 -7.10
CA GLY A 38 10.69 -2.75 -7.73
C GLY A 38 9.35 -2.91 -7.01
N TYR A 39 8.32 -2.16 -7.41
CA TYR A 39 6.98 -2.18 -6.79
C TYR A 39 6.34 -3.58 -6.73
N TYR A 40 6.57 -4.44 -7.72
CA TYR A 40 6.05 -5.81 -7.76
C TYR A 40 6.88 -6.83 -6.98
N GLN A 41 7.98 -6.39 -6.38
CA GLN A 41 8.85 -7.21 -5.54
C GLN A 41 8.63 -6.83 -4.07
N ALA A 42 8.88 -7.79 -3.17
CA ALA A 42 8.73 -7.57 -1.74
C ALA A 42 9.61 -6.41 -1.25
N SER A 43 9.15 -5.73 -0.21
CA SER A 43 9.93 -4.70 0.47
C SER A 43 11.13 -5.35 1.17
N PRO A 44 12.33 -4.74 1.09
CA PRO A 44 13.47 -5.17 1.87
C PRO A 44 13.17 -4.92 3.35
N LEU A 45 13.24 -5.96 4.17
CA LEU A 45 13.10 -5.86 5.63
C LEU A 45 14.46 -6.14 6.30
N PRO A 46 14.75 -5.52 7.46
CA PRO A 46 13.88 -4.64 8.23
C PRO A 46 13.66 -3.26 7.58
N ALA A 47 12.46 -2.70 7.74
CA ALA A 47 12.11 -1.36 7.28
C ALA A 47 11.65 -0.50 8.46
N GLN A 48 12.26 0.67 8.65
CA GLN A 48 11.94 1.58 9.74
C GLN A 48 11.21 2.82 9.22
N GLY A 49 10.19 3.26 9.95
CA GLY A 49 9.42 4.45 9.62
C GLY A 49 8.21 4.62 10.51
N LEU A 50 7.18 5.25 9.97
CA LEU A 50 5.93 5.51 10.66
C LEU A 50 4.86 4.47 10.30
N ALA A 51 4.14 4.02 11.32
CA ALA A 51 2.88 3.33 11.22
C ALA A 51 1.72 4.33 11.28
N MET A 52 0.78 4.18 10.36
CA MET A 52 -0.55 4.80 10.38
C MET A 52 -1.60 3.69 10.51
N TYR A 53 -2.89 4.03 10.44
CA TYR A 53 -3.95 3.02 10.55
C TYR A 53 -5.17 3.38 9.69
N TYR A 54 -5.87 2.36 9.21
CA TYR A 54 -7.15 2.56 8.52
C TYR A 54 -8.32 2.72 9.49
N ASN A 55 -9.36 3.41 9.02
CA ASN A 55 -10.65 3.45 9.68
C ASN A 55 -11.25 2.05 9.88
N PRO A 56 -12.20 1.89 10.82
CA PRO A 56 -12.90 0.63 11.02
C PRO A 56 -13.50 0.08 9.71
N ASN A 57 -13.50 -1.25 9.55
CA ASN A 57 -14.11 -2.00 8.44
C ASN A 57 -13.38 -1.90 7.08
N VAL A 58 -12.27 -1.16 6.96
CA VAL A 58 -11.52 -1.04 5.69
C VAL A 58 -10.81 -2.35 5.35
N PHE A 59 -10.03 -2.90 6.29
CA PHE A 59 -9.28 -4.14 6.04
C PHE A 59 -10.19 -5.35 5.83
N GLU A 60 -11.36 -5.39 6.45
CA GLU A 60 -12.36 -6.44 6.26
C GLU A 60 -12.86 -6.47 4.82
N ARG A 61 -13.15 -5.30 4.24
CA ARG A 61 -13.55 -5.17 2.83
C ARG A 61 -12.40 -5.54 1.89
N VAL A 62 -11.18 -5.11 2.20
CA VAL A 62 -10.00 -5.48 1.40
C VAL A 62 -9.77 -6.99 1.45
N LEU A 63 -9.89 -7.60 2.62
CA LEU A 63 -9.72 -9.05 2.79
C LEU A 63 -10.76 -9.82 1.97
N GLU A 64 -12.02 -9.42 2.00
CA GLU A 64 -13.10 -10.02 1.20
C GLU A 64 -12.76 -9.98 -0.29
N PHE A 65 -12.37 -8.80 -0.80
CA PHE A 65 -11.95 -8.64 -2.19
C PHE A 65 -10.73 -9.54 -2.52
N ARG A 66 -9.68 -9.50 -1.70
CA ARG A 66 -8.44 -10.26 -1.94
C ARG A 66 -8.70 -11.77 -1.93
N ARG A 67 -9.57 -12.25 -1.06
CA ARG A 67 -10.03 -13.65 -1.03
C ARG A 67 -10.78 -14.02 -2.31
N SER A 68 -11.75 -13.20 -2.73
CA SER A 68 -12.49 -13.46 -3.98
C SER A 68 -11.59 -13.49 -5.22
N ALA A 69 -10.52 -12.71 -5.21
CA ALA A 69 -9.54 -12.64 -6.28
C ALA A 69 -8.41 -13.68 -6.17
N GLY A 70 -8.41 -14.52 -5.12
CA GLY A 70 -7.35 -15.52 -4.88
C GLY A 70 -5.97 -14.93 -4.65
N ASN A 71 -5.89 -13.67 -4.18
CA ASN A 71 -4.63 -12.95 -3.98
C ASN A 71 -3.92 -13.32 -2.68
N VAL A 72 -4.63 -13.94 -1.74
CA VAL A 72 -4.16 -14.17 -0.37
C VAL A 72 -4.56 -15.57 0.09
N THR A 73 -3.75 -16.18 0.95
CA THR A 73 -3.98 -17.50 1.55
C THR A 73 -4.81 -17.38 2.83
N GLU A 74 -4.69 -18.31 3.79
CA GLU A 74 -5.21 -18.11 5.14
C GLU A 74 -4.05 -17.90 6.11
N CYS A 75 -4.27 -17.09 7.14
CA CYS A 75 -3.34 -16.90 8.24
C CYS A 75 -4.08 -16.95 9.59
N PRO A 76 -4.48 -18.15 10.07
CA PRO A 76 -5.16 -18.30 11.36
C PRO A 76 -4.30 -17.87 12.55
N GLU A 77 -2.98 -17.89 12.40
CA GLU A 77 -2.00 -17.44 13.40
C GLU A 77 -1.79 -15.92 13.41
N CYS A 78 -2.26 -15.19 12.39
CA CYS A 78 -2.04 -13.74 12.29
C CYS A 78 -2.89 -12.97 13.29
N ILE A 79 -2.27 -12.00 13.97
CA ILE A 79 -2.89 -11.25 15.05
C ILE A 79 -3.57 -9.94 14.64
N GLY A 80 -3.53 -9.63 13.34
CA GLY A 80 -4.03 -8.40 12.73
C GLY A 80 -3.65 -8.31 11.25
N TYR A 81 -4.06 -7.21 10.62
CA TYR A 81 -3.84 -6.92 9.20
C TYR A 81 -2.98 -5.67 9.03
N VAL A 82 -2.18 -5.67 7.95
CA VAL A 82 -1.36 -4.52 7.59
C VAL A 82 -1.37 -4.25 6.10
N ALA A 83 -1.04 -3.01 5.74
CA ALA A 83 -0.75 -2.60 4.38
C ALA A 83 0.71 -2.13 4.27
N LEU A 84 1.43 -2.61 3.26
CA LEU A 84 2.81 -2.18 2.96
C LEU A 84 2.87 -1.39 1.65
N LEU A 85 4.04 -0.87 1.29
CA LEU A 85 4.15 0.04 0.14
C LEU A 85 4.22 -0.65 -1.23
N ARG A 86 4.52 -1.96 -1.27
CA ARG A 86 4.84 -2.65 -2.52
C ARG A 86 3.91 -3.83 -2.75
N ARG A 87 3.40 -3.97 -3.98
CA ARG A 87 2.55 -5.08 -4.40
C ARG A 87 3.13 -6.46 -4.12
N GLY A 88 4.45 -6.60 -4.18
CA GLY A 88 5.13 -7.85 -3.87
C GLY A 88 5.08 -8.28 -2.40
N ASP A 89 4.55 -7.45 -1.50
CA ASP A 89 4.36 -7.81 -0.09
C ASP A 89 3.01 -8.48 0.20
N VAL A 90 2.04 -8.48 -0.72
CA VAL A 90 0.74 -9.12 -0.47
C VAL A 90 0.91 -10.61 -0.15
N ASP A 91 0.14 -11.06 0.85
CA ASP A 91 0.14 -12.40 1.44
C ASP A 91 1.36 -12.73 2.33
N ARG A 92 2.25 -11.76 2.55
CA ARG A 92 3.39 -11.92 3.47
C ARG A 92 2.95 -11.86 4.93
N ARG A 93 3.72 -12.53 5.80
CA ARG A 93 3.65 -12.41 7.25
C ARG A 93 4.77 -11.51 7.73
N VAL A 94 4.45 -10.52 8.56
CA VAL A 94 5.45 -9.57 9.08
C VAL A 94 5.26 -9.36 10.58
N TRP A 95 6.31 -8.92 11.25
CA TRP A 95 6.25 -8.54 12.66
C TRP A 95 6.49 -7.04 12.78
N LEU A 96 5.78 -6.40 13.70
CA LEU A 96 5.91 -4.97 13.95
C LEU A 96 6.53 -4.75 15.31
N ARG A 97 7.61 -3.96 15.34
CA ARG A 97 8.26 -3.55 16.58
C ARG A 97 8.08 -2.07 16.80
N ARG A 98 7.41 -1.72 17.91
CA ARG A 98 7.34 -0.34 18.41
C ARG A 98 8.57 -0.03 19.26
N GLU A 99 8.94 1.24 19.34
CA GLU A 99 10.06 1.68 20.17
C GLU A 99 9.88 1.24 21.64
N GLY A 100 10.90 0.59 22.21
CA GLY A 100 10.89 0.10 23.59
C GLY A 100 9.88 -1.03 23.87
N LYS A 101 9.33 -1.67 22.84
CA LYS A 101 8.43 -2.82 22.96
C LYS A 101 9.00 -4.02 22.18
N PRO A 102 8.74 -5.26 22.61
CA PRO A 102 9.07 -6.42 21.79
C PRO A 102 8.29 -6.40 20.48
N ALA A 103 8.81 -7.08 19.46
CA ALA A 103 8.08 -7.31 18.22
C ALA A 103 6.79 -8.11 18.46
N GLU A 104 5.69 -7.69 17.84
CA GLU A 104 4.41 -8.39 17.85
C GLU A 104 4.05 -8.88 16.44
N GLY A 105 3.38 -10.02 16.33
CA GLY A 105 3.01 -10.63 15.06
C GLY A 105 2.78 -12.14 15.16
N PRO A 106 2.60 -12.82 14.02
CA PRO A 106 2.64 -12.23 12.67
C PRO A 106 1.41 -11.36 12.38
N PHE A 107 1.60 -10.30 11.60
CA PHE A 107 0.56 -9.57 10.90
C PHE A 107 0.50 -10.06 9.46
N TRP A 108 -0.71 -10.06 8.90
CA TRP A 108 -0.93 -10.43 7.52
C TRP A 108 -0.96 -9.21 6.60
N VAL A 109 -0.09 -9.18 5.60
CA VAL A 109 -0.10 -8.12 4.59
C VAL A 109 -1.19 -8.43 3.57
N ILE A 110 -2.33 -7.76 3.67
CA ILE A 110 -3.47 -7.99 2.77
C ILE A 110 -3.75 -6.80 1.84
N ASP A 111 -3.09 -5.68 2.10
CA ASP A 111 -3.20 -4.50 1.26
C ASP A 111 -1.84 -3.88 0.95
N VAL A 112 -1.82 -3.02 -0.07
CA VAL A 112 -0.62 -2.27 -0.45
C VAL A 112 -0.97 -0.87 -0.93
N ALA A 113 -0.03 0.05 -0.80
CA ALA A 113 -0.15 1.38 -1.39
C ALA A 113 -0.34 1.29 -2.91
N GLY A 114 -1.30 2.04 -3.46
CA GLY A 114 -1.39 2.24 -4.90
C GLY A 114 -0.14 2.92 -5.45
N LYS A 115 0.30 2.55 -6.66
CA LYS A 115 1.54 3.03 -7.30
C LYS A 115 1.77 4.54 -7.21
N ASN A 116 0.71 5.32 -7.45
CA ASN A 116 0.77 6.77 -7.50
C ASN A 116 0.87 7.43 -6.11
N HIS A 117 0.66 6.67 -5.03
CA HIS A 117 0.76 7.16 -3.65
C HIS A 117 2.09 6.81 -2.99
N VAL A 118 2.83 5.81 -3.52
CA VAL A 118 4.11 5.36 -2.97
C VAL A 118 5.08 6.52 -2.72
N GLY A 119 5.22 7.45 -3.68
CA GLY A 119 6.10 8.60 -3.53
C GLY A 119 5.75 9.48 -2.33
N GLN A 120 4.48 9.89 -2.24
CA GLN A 120 3.99 10.71 -1.13
C GLN A 120 4.14 10.02 0.24
N LEU A 121 3.97 8.70 0.29
CA LEU A 121 4.09 7.94 1.54
C LEU A 121 5.55 7.83 1.99
N LEU A 122 6.46 7.59 1.06
CA LEU A 122 7.90 7.56 1.34
C LEU A 122 8.41 8.93 1.81
N GLU A 123 7.95 10.03 1.20
CA GLU A 123 8.30 11.39 1.62
C GLU A 123 7.87 11.68 3.07
N ARG A 124 6.76 11.08 3.52
CA ARG A 124 6.29 11.18 4.91
C ARG A 124 6.98 10.19 5.86
N GLY A 125 7.87 9.34 5.36
CA GLY A 125 8.50 8.26 6.11
C GLY A 125 7.54 7.17 6.54
N TRP A 126 6.39 7.02 5.87
CA TRP A 126 5.41 5.97 6.18
C TRP A 126 5.87 4.65 5.61
N VAL A 127 5.71 3.57 6.39
CA VAL A 127 6.15 2.23 5.97
C VAL A 127 5.07 1.16 6.14
N VAL A 128 4.05 1.42 6.95
CA VAL A 128 2.96 0.48 7.19
C VAL A 128 1.68 1.18 7.64
N ASP A 129 0.53 0.68 7.21
CA ASP A 129 -0.75 0.93 7.85
C ASP A 129 -1.18 -0.31 8.62
N VAL A 130 -1.66 -0.15 9.86
CA VAL A 130 -2.20 -1.25 10.67
C VAL A 130 -3.73 -1.20 10.71
N ASP A 131 -4.35 -2.34 11.03
CA ASP A 131 -5.80 -2.39 11.21
C ASP A 131 -6.27 -1.58 12.43
N TYR A 132 -7.55 -1.21 12.41
CA TYR A 132 -8.15 -0.40 13.46
C TYR A 132 -8.07 -1.05 14.84
N ALA A 133 -8.26 -2.37 14.95
CA ALA A 133 -8.21 -3.07 16.23
C ALA A 133 -6.78 -3.05 16.80
N THR A 134 -5.77 -3.25 15.97
CA THR A 134 -4.36 -3.08 16.32
C THR A 134 -4.06 -1.65 16.77
N ALA A 135 -4.54 -0.65 16.02
CA ALA A 135 -4.36 0.75 16.37
C ALA A 135 -4.96 1.09 17.75
N MET A 136 -6.16 0.58 18.05
CA MET A 136 -6.81 0.77 19.34
C MET A 136 -6.07 0.04 20.46
N ARG A 137 -5.62 -1.19 20.23
CA ARG A 137 -4.77 -1.95 21.18
C ARG A 137 -3.48 -1.22 21.50
N TRP A 138 -2.94 -0.47 20.53
CA TRP A 138 -1.74 0.35 20.70
C TRP A 138 -2.01 1.73 21.30
N GLY A 139 -3.27 2.15 21.41
CA GLY A 139 -3.64 3.51 21.82
C GLY A 139 -3.17 4.57 20.83
N MET A 140 -3.17 4.25 19.53
CA MET A 140 -2.75 5.18 18.49
C MET A 140 -3.69 6.39 18.42
N ASN A 141 -3.14 7.57 18.65
CA ASN A 141 -3.79 8.86 18.40
C ASN A 141 -2.98 9.75 17.44
N ARG A 142 -1.89 9.21 16.90
CA ARG A 142 -0.96 9.81 15.93
C ARG A 142 -0.11 8.71 15.30
N PRO A 143 0.61 8.98 14.19
CA PRO A 143 1.60 8.05 13.67
C PRO A 143 2.63 7.64 14.73
N LEU A 144 3.02 6.37 14.72
CA LEU A 144 3.99 5.78 15.65
C LEU A 144 5.23 5.30 14.91
N SER A 145 6.41 5.50 15.50
CA SER A 145 7.65 4.91 15.00
C SER A 145 7.61 3.39 15.16
N VAL A 146 7.85 2.67 14.06
CA VAL A 146 7.89 1.22 14.01
C VAL A 146 9.05 0.69 13.18
N THR A 147 9.40 -0.56 13.40
CA THR A 147 10.18 -1.38 12.47
C THR A 147 9.33 -2.54 11.99
N VAL A 148 9.21 -2.70 10.68
CA VAL A 148 8.63 -3.88 10.03
C VAL A 148 9.73 -4.92 9.86
N LEU A 149 9.47 -6.13 10.32
CA LEU A 149 10.42 -7.24 10.38
C LEU A 149 9.88 -8.46 9.62
N ASP A 150 10.77 -9.24 9.02
CA ASP A 150 10.39 -10.51 8.34
C ASP A 150 10.20 -11.65 9.34
N THR A 151 10.94 -11.62 10.44
CA THR A 151 10.80 -12.52 11.58
C THR A 151 11.11 -11.73 12.86
N PRO A 152 10.58 -12.11 14.02
CA PRO A 152 11.05 -11.57 15.29
C PRO A 152 12.46 -12.10 15.57
N THR A 153 13.20 -11.44 16.46
CA THR A 153 14.43 -12.05 17.00
C THR A 153 14.08 -13.27 17.86
N PRO A 154 15.01 -14.23 18.08
CA PRO A 154 14.75 -15.38 18.94
C PRO A 154 14.29 -14.99 20.36
N GLU A 155 14.85 -13.93 20.93
CA GLU A 155 14.48 -13.43 22.27
C GLU A 155 13.06 -12.85 22.30
N GLU A 156 12.67 -12.11 21.25
CA GLU A 156 11.30 -11.60 21.10
C GLU A 156 10.30 -12.73 20.84
N PHE A 157 10.70 -13.77 20.10
CA PHE A 157 9.87 -14.95 19.87
C PHE A 157 9.54 -15.66 21.19
N GLU A 158 10.54 -15.96 22.02
CA GLU A 158 10.33 -16.56 23.35
C GLU A 158 9.45 -15.69 24.27
N SER A 159 9.64 -14.36 24.20
CA SER A 159 8.82 -13.40 24.94
C SER A 159 7.36 -13.39 24.47
N SER A 160 7.09 -13.64 23.18
CA SER A 160 5.73 -13.70 22.63
C SER A 160 4.97 -14.96 23.06
N LEU A 161 5.68 -16.09 23.25
CA LEU A 161 5.11 -17.35 23.73
C LEU A 161 4.70 -17.32 25.21
N SER A 162 5.22 -16.35 25.97
CA SER A 162 5.00 -16.22 27.41
C SER A 162 3.94 -15.17 27.80
N LEU A 163 3.37 -14.44 26.83
CA LEU A 163 2.27 -13.52 27.08
C LEU A 163 0.93 -14.28 27.19
N PRO A 164 0.10 -14.01 28.22
CA PRO A 164 -1.24 -14.56 28.26
C PRO A 164 -2.05 -14.02 27.08
N LEU A 165 -2.63 -14.92 26.29
CA LEU A 165 -3.59 -14.65 25.21
C LEU A 165 -4.85 -13.98 25.79
N ASN A 166 -4.80 -12.69 26.11
CA ASN A 166 -5.98 -11.94 26.52
C ASN A 166 -6.46 -11.03 25.39
N TRP A 167 -7.23 -11.63 24.49
CA TRP A 167 -7.84 -10.99 23.31
C TRP A 167 -9.00 -10.04 23.64
N ASN A 168 -9.38 -9.89 24.91
CA ASN A 168 -10.58 -9.15 25.33
C ASN A 168 -10.29 -7.69 25.76
N ALA A 169 -9.45 -6.96 25.03
CA ALA A 169 -9.42 -5.51 25.20
C ALA A 169 -10.64 -4.92 24.48
N ALA A 170 -11.61 -4.42 25.25
CA ALA A 170 -12.82 -3.81 24.72
C ALA A 170 -12.50 -2.65 23.76
N PRO A 171 -13.28 -2.45 22.68
CA PRO A 171 -13.09 -1.33 21.78
C PRO A 171 -13.31 -0.02 22.53
N VAL A 172 -12.36 0.92 22.38
CA VAL A 172 -12.57 2.31 22.79
C VAL A 172 -13.62 2.90 21.85
N PRO A 173 -14.71 3.52 22.35
CA PRO A 173 -15.76 4.07 21.50
C PRO A 173 -15.19 5.18 20.61
N ALA A 174 -15.53 5.14 19.32
CA ALA A 174 -15.04 6.04 18.26
C ALA A 174 -15.60 7.47 18.33
N GLU A 175 -16.17 7.87 19.47
CA GLU A 175 -16.89 9.12 19.62
C GLU A 175 -15.93 10.17 20.20
N ASN A 176 -15.54 11.15 19.37
CA ASN A 176 -14.80 12.39 19.67
C ASN A 176 -13.38 12.55 19.11
N PHE A 177 -13.01 11.87 18.01
CA PHE A 177 -11.73 12.18 17.33
C PHE A 177 -11.94 12.70 15.91
N ASN A 178 -11.90 14.03 15.77
CA ASN A 178 -11.89 14.72 14.49
C ASN A 178 -10.44 14.90 14.02
N TRP A 179 -9.90 13.92 13.29
CA TRP A 179 -8.76 14.13 12.41
C TRP A 179 -9.26 14.31 10.98
N PRO A 180 -8.56 15.10 10.14
CA PRO A 180 -8.79 15.01 8.71
C PRO A 180 -8.63 13.55 8.31
N SER A 181 -9.69 12.99 7.75
CA SER A 181 -9.73 11.68 7.13
C SER A 181 -8.74 11.63 5.97
N ALA A 182 -7.44 11.52 6.27
CA ALA A 182 -6.52 10.85 5.39
C ALA A 182 -6.87 9.36 5.56
N SER A 183 -7.72 8.75 4.75
CA SER A 183 -7.67 8.79 3.30
C SER A 183 -8.76 7.87 2.73
N MET A 184 -10.03 8.24 2.90
CA MET A 184 -11.12 7.39 2.41
C MET A 184 -11.14 7.27 0.88
N ASP A 185 -10.51 8.22 0.18
CA ASP A 185 -10.51 8.30 -1.30
C ASP A 185 -9.22 7.81 -1.98
N ALA A 186 -8.16 7.42 -1.25
CA ALA A 186 -6.84 7.18 -1.86
C ALA A 186 -6.32 5.73 -1.86
N TYR A 187 -7.07 4.74 -1.35
CA TYR A 187 -6.50 3.41 -1.05
C TYR A 187 -7.26 2.21 -1.59
N PHE A 188 -7.93 2.34 -2.74
CA PHE A 188 -8.17 1.19 -3.61
C PHE A 188 -7.01 1.05 -4.60
N GLY A 189 -5.81 0.77 -4.07
CA GLY A 189 -4.64 0.46 -4.89
C GLY A 189 -4.84 -0.87 -5.63
N ASP A 190 -5.22 -0.78 -6.90
CA ASP A 190 -5.32 -1.86 -7.90
C ASP A 190 -6.60 -2.73 -7.89
N ALA A 191 -7.69 -2.35 -7.20
CA ALA A 191 -8.97 -3.06 -7.35
C ALA A 191 -9.71 -2.73 -8.68
N GLU A 192 -9.38 -1.60 -9.33
CA GLU A 192 -10.14 -1.08 -10.49
C GLU A 192 -9.42 -1.17 -11.85
N THR A 193 -8.20 -1.73 -11.95
CA THR A 193 -7.42 -1.70 -13.22
C THR A 193 -7.26 -3.05 -13.91
N LEU A 194 -8.34 -3.83 -14.02
CA LEU A 194 -8.41 -4.97 -14.96
C LEU A 194 -9.79 -4.96 -15.66
N HIS A 195 -9.90 -4.12 -16.68
CA HIS A 195 -10.86 -4.31 -17.78
C HIS A 195 -10.14 -4.97 -18.97
#